data_AF-A0A836KVN4-F1
#
_entry.id   AF-A0A836KVN4-F1
#
_cell.length_a   1.000
_cell.length_b   1.000
_cell.length_c   1.000
_cell.angle_alpha   90.00
_cell.angle_beta   90.00
_cell.angle_gamma   90.00
#
_symmetry.space_group_name_H-M   'P 1'
#
loop_
_entity.id
_entity.type
_entity.pdbx_description
1 polymer ?
#
loop_
_entity_poly.entity_id
_entity_poly.type
_entity_poly.pdbx_seq_one_letter_code
_entity_poly.pdbx_strand_id
1 'polypeptide(L)'
;MDLEARQVATWERLRNEARQVDQLIERQLRKLEVVALFNDEKLIGNTAASSATKGVGSSDLVSPAVPSTSSSLLHGSDSSPITASTMSFEDLESQYRSADRDIDESLRRLEQTVLSMEEVCRELGPTSAVARHTERFRGVLTERQQTRHRLSTEFRQRKDRYELSASRLAGDAQRRSGFGDDDASSGVRILMDEQASIQHTLNRVNGLLEQAEGTRDRLRMQRERFNEISDKLLHIAERIPFVQNVLRRIDVRRRREVVVLSTIMSSLMFMLVFFM
;
A
#
# COMPACT_ATOMS: atom_id res chain seq x y z
N MET A 1 -2.72 11.25 44.40
CA MET A 1 -2.05 12.26 43.54
C MET A 1 -0.90 11.64 42.76
N ASP A 2 -0.06 10.77 43.35
CA ASP A 2 1.12 10.21 42.66
C ASP A 2 0.84 9.14 41.58
N LEU A 3 -0.27 8.40 41.66
CA LEU A 3 -0.58 7.31 40.73
C LEU A 3 -0.93 7.86 39.33
N GLU A 4 -1.81 8.86 39.25
CA GLU A 4 -2.20 9.50 37.99
C GLU A 4 -1.00 10.18 37.32
N ALA A 5 -0.15 10.86 38.08
CA ALA A 5 1.06 11.49 37.55
C ALA A 5 2.03 10.46 36.92
N ARG A 6 2.19 9.29 37.55
CA ARG A 6 3.00 8.19 37.00
C ARG A 6 2.38 7.59 35.75
N GLN A 7 1.06 7.44 35.70
CA GLN A 7 0.37 6.92 34.52
C GLN A 7 0.44 7.90 33.35
N VAL A 8 0.31 9.21 33.59
CA VAL A 8 0.51 10.25 32.57
C VAL A 8 1.95 10.22 32.03
N ALA A 9 2.96 10.14 32.90
CA ALA A 9 4.36 10.05 32.46
C ALA A 9 4.65 8.78 31.64
N THR A 10 4.03 7.66 32.03
CA THR A 10 4.12 6.40 31.27
C THR A 10 3.49 6.54 29.89
N TRP A 11 2.31 7.16 29.82
CA TRP A 11 1.64 7.43 28.56
C TRP A 11 2.44 8.39 27.67
N GLU A 12 3.05 9.43 28.22
CA GLU A 12 3.90 10.35 27.45
C GLU A 12 5.12 9.66 26.86
N ARG A 13 5.72 8.71 27.59
CA ARG A 13 6.79 7.86 27.07
C ARG A 13 6.30 7.01 25.88
N LEU A 14 5.16 6.34 26.03
CA LEU A 14 4.56 5.54 24.96
C LEU A 14 4.20 6.39 23.73
N ARG A 15 3.68 7.60 23.94
CA ARG A 15 3.41 8.56 22.87
C ARG A 15 4.67 8.91 22.08
N ASN A 16 5.78 9.14 22.77
CA ASN A 16 7.04 9.49 22.12
C ASN A 16 7.60 8.29 21.33
N GLU A 17 7.50 7.08 21.89
CA GLU A 17 7.84 5.85 21.18
C GLU A 17 6.98 5.65 19.93
N ALA A 18 5.65 5.81 20.04
CA ALA A 18 4.75 5.70 18.90
C ALA A 18 5.11 6.69 17.77
N ARG A 19 5.49 7.93 18.12
CA ARG A 19 5.97 8.92 17.13
C ARG A 19 7.27 8.51 16.45
N GLN A 20 8.22 7.94 17.21
CA GLN A 20 9.49 7.47 16.65
C GLN A 20 9.28 6.29 15.69
N VAL A 21 8.42 5.34 16.07
CA VAL A 21 8.07 4.19 15.23
C VAL A 21 7.33 4.65 13.98
N ASP A 22 6.38 5.59 14.09
CA ASP A 22 5.68 6.16 12.93
C ASP A 22 6.63 6.87 11.94
N GLN A 23 7.57 7.69 12.44
CA GLN A 23 8.60 8.31 11.60
C GLN A 23 9.53 7.30 10.92
N LEU A 24 9.77 6.16 11.56
CA LEU A 24 10.53 5.06 10.96
C LEU A 24 9.71 4.39 9.85
N ILE A 25 8.43 4.12 10.09
CA ILE A 25 7.50 3.56 9.10
C ILE A 25 7.41 4.49 7.88
N GLU A 26 7.26 5.81 8.05
CA GLU A 26 7.23 6.75 6.93
C GLU A 26 8.50 6.74 6.09
N ARG A 27 9.67 6.59 6.73
CA ARG A 27 10.94 6.47 6.00
C ARG A 27 11.04 5.15 5.25
N GLN A 28 10.62 4.05 5.87
CA GLN A 28 10.61 2.74 5.21
C GLN A 28 9.62 2.69 4.05
N LEU A 29 8.42 3.25 4.22
CA LEU A 29 7.41 3.36 3.15
C LEU A 29 7.93 4.17 1.97
N ARG A 30 8.61 5.30 2.20
CA ARG A 30 9.24 6.08 1.12
C ARG A 30 10.32 5.29 0.38
N LYS A 31 11.13 4.50 1.09
CA LYS A 31 12.11 3.62 0.45
C LYS A 31 11.43 2.54 -0.37
N LEU A 32 10.41 1.90 0.20
CA LEU A 32 9.62 0.87 -0.48
C LEU A 32 8.91 1.46 -1.70
N GLU A 33 8.48 2.71 -1.65
CA GLU A 33 7.82 3.41 -2.77
C GLU A 33 8.77 3.57 -3.96
N VAL A 34 10.03 3.96 -3.71
CA VAL A 34 11.06 4.03 -4.76
C VAL A 34 11.33 2.66 -5.39
N VAL A 35 11.42 1.61 -4.56
CA VAL A 35 11.62 0.23 -5.01
C VAL A 35 10.41 -0.30 -5.77
N ALA A 36 9.20 0.07 -5.32
CA ALA A 36 7.96 -0.36 -5.93
C ALA A 36 7.71 0.36 -7.26
N LEU A 37 8.02 1.66 -7.35
CA LEU A 37 7.90 2.51 -8.55
C LEU A 37 9.12 2.37 -9.49
N PHE A 38 9.73 1.18 -9.56
CA PHE A 38 10.79 0.93 -10.51
C PHE A 38 10.29 1.09 -11.95
N ASN A 39 11.15 1.58 -12.84
CA ASN A 39 10.82 1.75 -14.26
C ASN A 39 10.96 0.40 -14.98
N ASP A 40 9.82 -0.23 -15.25
CA ASP A 40 9.71 -1.52 -15.92
C ASP A 40 10.29 -1.50 -17.34
N GLU A 41 10.09 -0.40 -18.08
CA GLU A 41 10.58 -0.23 -19.46
C GLU A 41 12.11 -0.28 -19.54
N LYS A 42 12.80 0.30 -18.54
CA LYS A 42 14.26 0.29 -18.45
C LYS A 42 14.81 -1.11 -18.13
N LEU A 43 14.10 -1.87 -17.29
CA LEU A 43 14.50 -3.25 -16.97
C LEU A 43 14.36 -4.16 -18.20
N ILE A 44 13.28 -4.01 -18.97
CA ILE A 44 13.02 -4.79 -20.19
C ILE A 44 14.03 -4.47 -21.29
N GLY A 45 14.39 -3.19 -21.47
CA GLY A 45 15.42 -2.79 -22.43
C GLY A 45 16.79 -3.42 -22.11
N ASN A 46 17.12 -3.52 -20.82
CA ASN A 46 18.36 -4.15 -20.36
C ASN A 46 18.37 -5.67 -20.54
N THR A 47 17.25 -6.37 -20.33
CA THR A 47 17.18 -7.82 -20.59
C THR A 47 17.25 -8.12 -22.09
N ALA A 48 16.60 -7.32 -22.94
CA ALA A 48 16.72 -7.41 -24.39
C ALA A 48 18.15 -7.13 -24.90
N ALA A 49 18.84 -6.15 -24.32
CA ALA A 49 20.24 -5.88 -24.65
C ALA A 49 21.17 -7.04 -24.26
N SER A 50 20.89 -7.71 -23.12
CA SER A 50 21.65 -8.88 -22.67
C SER A 50 21.41 -10.15 -23.51
N SER A 51 20.23 -10.30 -24.13
CA SER A 51 19.95 -11.42 -25.04
C SER A 51 20.50 -11.17 -26.44
N ALA A 52 20.56 -9.91 -26.90
CA ALA A 52 21.16 -9.55 -28.19
C ALA A 52 22.68 -9.76 -28.25
N THR A 53 23.40 -9.62 -27.13
CA THR A 53 24.86 -9.85 -27.07
C THR A 53 25.26 -11.32 -26.93
N LYS A 54 24.31 -12.21 -26.66
CA LYS A 54 24.55 -13.67 -26.50
C LYS A 54 24.31 -14.47 -27.79
N GLY A 55 24.14 -13.78 -28.93
CA GLY A 55 23.83 -14.35 -30.23
C GLY A 55 24.87 -14.05 -31.33
N VAL A 56 26.16 -14.08 -31.02
CA VAL A 56 27.22 -14.18 -32.04
C VAL A 56 28.28 -15.15 -31.54
N GLY A 57 28.17 -16.41 -31.95
CA GLY A 57 29.18 -17.40 -31.64
C GLY A 57 28.80 -18.78 -32.14
N SER A 58 29.55 -19.23 -33.15
CA SER A 58 29.69 -20.63 -33.63
C SER A 58 28.85 -21.03 -34.84
N SER A 59 29.36 -20.64 -36.02
CA SER A 59 29.28 -21.49 -37.21
C SER A 59 30.68 -21.49 -37.83
N ASP A 60 31.47 -22.55 -37.61
CA ASP A 60 32.56 -22.86 -38.53
C ASP A 60 32.73 -24.38 -38.64
N LEU A 61 32.65 -24.81 -39.90
CA LEU A 61 32.69 -26.18 -40.39
C LEU A 61 34.14 -26.71 -40.39
N VAL A 62 34.27 -27.97 -39.98
CA VAL A 62 35.44 -28.85 -40.16
C VAL A 62 35.65 -29.08 -41.67
N SER A 63 36.80 -28.81 -42.31
CA SER A 63 38.05 -29.62 -42.42
C SER A 63 38.88 -29.13 -43.65
N PRO A 64 40.10 -29.63 -44.00
CA PRO A 64 41.40 -29.57 -43.32
C PRO A 64 42.56 -29.02 -44.22
N ALA A 65 43.76 -28.82 -43.63
CA ALA A 65 45.12 -28.98 -44.21
C ALA A 65 46.13 -27.79 -44.19
N VAL A 66 47.34 -28.15 -43.73
CA VAL A 66 48.71 -27.58 -43.90
C VAL A 66 49.21 -26.50 -42.90
N PRO A 67 50.39 -26.69 -42.25
CA PRO A 67 50.94 -25.77 -41.25
C PRO A 67 52.00 -24.83 -41.84
N SER A 68 52.05 -23.59 -41.36
CA SER A 68 53.18 -22.66 -41.55
C SER A 68 53.23 -21.62 -40.43
N THR A 69 54.46 -21.22 -40.12
CA THR A 69 54.99 -20.75 -38.84
C THR A 69 55.04 -19.21 -38.71
N SER A 70 55.01 -18.72 -37.46
CA SER A 70 55.47 -17.40 -36.96
C SER A 70 54.56 -16.18 -37.26
N SER A 71 54.31 -15.19 -36.40
CA SER A 71 55.08 -14.63 -35.26
C SER A 71 54.23 -13.64 -34.43
N SER A 72 54.46 -13.64 -33.11
CA SER A 72 54.60 -12.49 -32.18
C SER A 72 53.50 -11.41 -31.97
N LEU A 73 52.94 -11.42 -30.75
CA LEU A 73 52.97 -10.33 -29.73
C LEU A 73 52.32 -8.96 -30.01
N LEU A 74 51.18 -8.67 -29.35
CA LEU A 74 51.06 -7.83 -28.12
C LEU A 74 49.64 -7.24 -27.94
N HIS A 75 49.29 -7.07 -26.65
CA HIS A 75 48.41 -6.04 -26.08
C HIS A 75 46.99 -6.47 -25.66
N GLY A 76 46.65 -6.13 -24.41
CA GLY A 76 45.28 -5.92 -23.98
C GLY A 76 44.72 -6.96 -23.01
N SER A 77 45.28 -7.03 -21.81
CA SER A 77 44.54 -7.51 -20.63
C SER A 77 43.37 -6.57 -20.38
N ASP A 78 42.20 -6.88 -20.94
CA ASP A 78 40.95 -6.24 -20.59
C ASP A 78 40.37 -6.91 -19.35
N SER A 79 40.87 -6.45 -18.19
CA SER A 79 40.11 -6.44 -16.96
C SER A 79 38.85 -5.59 -17.19
N SER A 80 37.74 -6.24 -17.50
CA SER A 80 36.44 -5.58 -17.57
C SER A 80 36.18 -4.83 -16.25
N PRO A 81 35.88 -3.53 -16.30
CA PRO A 81 35.72 -2.71 -15.11
C PRO A 81 34.40 -3.05 -14.41
N ILE A 82 34.53 -3.40 -13.13
CA ILE A 82 33.43 -3.39 -12.16
C ILE A 82 32.96 -1.93 -12.03
N THR A 83 31.82 -1.55 -12.62
CA THR A 83 30.98 -0.42 -12.14
C THR A 83 29.66 -0.35 -12.90
N ALA A 84 28.61 -0.92 -12.31
CA ALA A 84 27.24 -0.41 -12.22
C ALA A 84 26.41 -1.58 -11.70
N SER A 85 25.95 -1.52 -10.46
CA SER A 85 25.11 -2.57 -9.89
C SER A 85 23.83 -2.70 -10.71
N THR A 86 23.85 -3.61 -11.69
CA THR A 86 22.69 -4.06 -12.45
C THR A 86 21.86 -4.92 -11.51
N MET A 87 20.98 -4.30 -10.72
CA MET A 87 20.02 -5.06 -9.91
C MET A 87 19.13 -5.86 -10.86
N SER A 88 19.22 -7.18 -10.78
CA SER A 88 18.30 -8.06 -11.48
C SER A 88 16.89 -7.86 -10.92
N PHE A 89 15.87 -8.23 -11.70
CA PHE A 89 14.48 -8.20 -11.21
C PHE A 89 14.31 -9.02 -9.92
N GLU A 90 15.07 -10.11 -9.78
CA GLU A 90 15.06 -10.98 -8.61
C GLU A 90 15.71 -10.32 -7.38
N ASP A 91 16.77 -9.53 -7.56
CA ASP A 91 17.35 -8.69 -6.51
C ASP A 91 16.36 -7.61 -6.05
N LEU A 92 15.61 -7.02 -6.98
CA LEU A 92 14.60 -6.02 -6.67
C LEU A 92 13.42 -6.64 -5.91
N GLU A 93 12.95 -7.82 -6.32
CA GLU A 93 11.89 -8.54 -5.62
C GLU A 93 12.31 -8.96 -4.20
N SER A 94 13.53 -9.46 -4.04
CA SER A 94 14.05 -9.81 -2.72
C SER A 94 14.20 -8.59 -1.81
N GLN A 95 14.67 -7.47 -2.35
CA GLN A 95 14.75 -6.19 -1.65
C GLN A 95 13.36 -5.67 -1.25
N TYR A 96 12.38 -5.72 -2.15
CA TYR A 96 10.99 -5.35 -1.86
C TYR A 96 10.42 -6.22 -0.74
N ARG A 97 10.60 -7.55 -0.81
CA ARG A 97 10.10 -8.49 0.21
C ARG A 97 10.76 -8.28 1.56
N SER A 98 12.06 -7.97 1.60
CA SER A 98 12.74 -7.64 2.85
C SER A 98 12.18 -6.37 3.46
N ALA A 99 12.05 -5.30 2.67
CA ALA A 99 11.54 -4.02 3.13
C ALA A 99 10.07 -4.10 3.58
N ASP A 100 9.21 -4.88 2.89
CA ASP A 100 7.83 -5.11 3.32
C ASP A 100 7.75 -5.85 4.66
N ARG A 101 8.65 -6.81 4.93
CA ARG A 101 8.74 -7.48 6.24
C ARG A 101 9.17 -6.50 7.34
N ASP A 102 10.17 -5.67 7.09
CA ASP A 102 10.64 -4.68 8.07
C ASP A 102 9.55 -3.65 8.41
N ILE A 103 8.70 -3.30 7.42
CA ILE A 103 7.53 -2.44 7.62
C ILE A 103 6.44 -3.18 8.40
N ASP A 104 6.20 -4.45 8.13
CA ASP A 104 5.23 -5.25 8.90
C ASP A 104 5.63 -5.37 10.38
N GLU A 105 6.92 -5.57 10.66
CA GLU A 105 7.44 -5.62 12.02
C GLU A 105 7.28 -4.27 12.75
N SER A 106 7.64 -3.16 12.10
CA SER A 106 7.48 -1.83 12.69
C SER A 106 6.00 -1.45 12.89
N LEU A 107 5.11 -1.86 12.00
CA LEU A 107 3.66 -1.70 12.16
C LEU A 107 3.12 -2.50 13.35
N ARG A 108 3.54 -3.76 13.53
CA ARG A 108 3.16 -4.56 14.71
C ARG A 108 3.65 -3.93 16.01
N ARG A 109 4.85 -3.35 16.00
CA ARG A 109 5.39 -2.62 17.15
C ARG A 109 4.56 -1.36 17.46
N LEU A 110 4.16 -0.61 16.43
CA LEU A 110 3.27 0.54 16.59
C LEU A 110 1.92 0.10 17.17
N GLU A 111 1.36 -1.00 16.66
CA GLU A 111 0.11 -1.59 17.15
C GLU A 111 0.20 -1.94 18.64
N GLN A 112 1.24 -2.65 19.06
CA GLN A 112 1.47 -2.99 20.46
C GLN A 112 1.62 -1.74 21.33
N THR A 113 2.29 -0.70 20.83
CA THR A 113 2.44 0.57 21.55
C THR A 113 1.10 1.27 21.71
N VAL A 114 0.27 1.31 20.66
CA VAL A 114 -1.08 1.90 20.71
C VAL A 114 -2.00 1.12 21.64
N LEU A 115 -1.94 -0.22 21.65
CA LEU A 115 -2.68 -1.05 22.61
C LEU A 115 -2.25 -0.76 24.05
N SER A 116 -0.94 -0.59 24.30
CA SER A 116 -0.43 -0.22 25.62
C SER A 116 -0.88 1.19 26.04
N MET A 117 -0.94 2.13 25.10
CA MET A 117 -1.48 3.48 25.33
C MET A 117 -2.98 3.46 25.63
N GLU A 118 -3.73 2.56 25.00
CA GLU A 118 -5.17 2.37 25.23
C GLU A 118 -5.43 1.79 26.63
N GLU A 119 -4.65 0.80 27.08
CA GLU A 119 -4.79 0.24 28.42
C GLU A 119 -4.53 1.30 29.50
N VAL A 120 -3.44 2.07 29.36
CA VAL A 120 -3.15 3.19 30.28
C VAL A 120 -4.28 4.23 30.22
N CYS A 121 -4.80 4.55 29.03
CA CYS A 121 -5.91 5.48 28.90
C CYS A 121 -7.20 4.98 29.60
N ARG A 122 -7.45 3.67 29.59
CA ARG A 122 -8.60 3.07 30.28
C ARG A 122 -8.50 3.23 31.80
N GLU A 123 -7.29 3.20 32.34
CA GLU A 123 -7.02 3.42 33.77
C GLU A 123 -7.18 4.89 34.21
N LEU A 124 -6.85 5.88 33.37
CA LEU A 124 -7.03 7.32 33.71
C LEU A 124 -8.45 7.85 33.42
N GLY A 125 -9.31 7.08 32.75
CA GLY A 125 -10.68 7.45 32.43
C GLY A 125 -10.88 8.32 31.16
N PRO A 126 -12.12 8.42 30.63
CA PRO A 126 -12.39 8.79 29.22
C PRO A 126 -12.28 10.28 28.86
N THR A 127 -11.94 11.15 29.80
CA THR A 127 -12.16 12.61 29.66
C THR A 127 -10.89 13.42 29.34
N SER A 128 -9.74 12.78 29.20
CA SER A 128 -8.45 13.47 29.08
C SER A 128 -7.96 13.61 27.63
N ALA A 129 -7.09 14.59 27.39
CA ALA A 129 -6.38 14.78 26.12
C ALA A 129 -5.65 13.51 25.64
N VAL A 130 -5.30 12.61 26.57
CA VAL A 130 -4.74 11.27 26.34
C VAL A 130 -5.64 10.44 25.42
N ALA A 131 -6.95 10.41 25.67
CA ALA A 131 -7.90 9.63 24.86
C ALA A 131 -7.95 10.09 23.40
N ARG A 132 -8.02 11.42 23.18
CA ARG A 132 -8.00 12.01 21.83
C ARG A 132 -6.69 11.71 21.09
N HIS A 133 -5.56 11.76 21.80
CA HIS A 133 -4.28 11.44 21.21
C HIS A 133 -4.18 9.96 20.85
N THR A 134 -4.62 9.05 21.73
CA THR A 134 -4.66 7.61 21.45
C THR A 134 -5.55 7.30 20.24
N GLU A 135 -6.74 7.91 20.14
CA GLU A 135 -7.63 7.77 18.98
C GLU A 135 -6.94 8.23 17.68
N ARG A 136 -6.21 9.35 17.72
CA ARG A 136 -5.42 9.80 16.58
C ARG A 136 -4.35 8.80 16.15
N PHE A 137 -3.65 8.15 17.10
CA PHE A 137 -2.67 7.12 16.75
C PHE A 137 -3.29 5.87 16.14
N ARG A 138 -4.54 5.51 16.52
CA ARG A 138 -5.28 4.46 15.80
C ARG A 138 -5.52 4.84 14.34
N GLY A 139 -5.94 6.09 14.11
CA GLY A 139 -6.10 6.63 12.76
C GLY A 139 -4.82 6.54 11.94
N VAL A 140 -3.69 6.99 12.51
CA VAL A 140 -2.38 6.90 11.86
C VAL A 140 -2.01 5.45 11.53
N LEU A 141 -2.21 4.51 12.47
CA LEU A 141 -1.94 3.09 12.22
C LEU A 141 -2.74 2.54 11.04
N THR A 142 -4.04 2.83 10.99
CA THR A 142 -4.89 2.38 9.87
C THR A 142 -4.47 2.99 8.53
N GLU A 143 -4.08 4.27 8.52
CA GLU A 143 -3.58 4.96 7.32
C GLU A 143 -2.26 4.34 6.83
N ARG A 144 -1.33 4.03 7.74
CA ARG A 144 -0.05 3.39 7.39
C ARG A 144 -0.28 1.98 6.82
N GLN A 145 -1.17 1.18 7.44
CA GLN A 145 -1.56 -0.13 6.93
C GLN A 145 -2.17 -0.06 5.53
N GLN A 146 -3.07 0.90 5.30
CA GLN A 146 -3.69 1.11 4.00
C GLN A 146 -2.65 1.52 2.93
N THR A 147 -1.73 2.41 3.29
CA THR A 147 -0.65 2.85 2.39
C THR A 147 0.23 1.68 1.97
N ARG A 148 0.66 0.84 2.93
CA ARG A 148 1.42 -0.37 2.63
C ARG A 148 0.64 -1.31 1.71
N HIS A 149 -0.64 -1.56 2.01
CA HIS A 149 -1.46 -2.46 1.20
C HIS A 149 -1.57 -1.96 -0.25
N ARG A 150 -1.84 -0.66 -0.43
CA ARG A 150 -1.85 -0.01 -1.73
C ARG A 150 -0.52 -0.22 -2.46
N LEU A 151 0.60 0.03 -1.80
CA LEU A 151 1.92 -0.12 -2.41
C LEU A 151 2.22 -1.57 -2.83
N SER A 152 1.76 -2.55 -2.05
CA SER A 152 1.84 -3.97 -2.40
C SER A 152 1.01 -4.33 -3.63
N THR A 153 -0.20 -3.78 -3.74
CA THR A 153 -1.01 -3.97 -4.95
C THR A 153 -0.37 -3.34 -6.19
N GLU A 154 0.20 -2.15 -6.05
CA GLU A 154 0.89 -1.48 -7.16
C GLU A 154 2.15 -2.24 -7.60
N PHE A 155 2.96 -2.71 -6.65
CA PHE A 155 4.14 -3.54 -6.97
C PHE A 155 3.74 -4.83 -7.70
N ARG A 156 2.69 -5.51 -7.23
CA ARG A 156 2.18 -6.73 -7.89
C ARG A 156 1.74 -6.45 -9.33
N GLN A 157 0.99 -5.38 -9.56
CA GLN A 157 0.56 -5.01 -10.92
C GLN A 157 1.74 -4.73 -11.84
N ARG A 158 2.82 -4.10 -11.35
CA ARG A 158 4.04 -3.85 -12.14
C ARG A 158 4.81 -5.14 -12.41
N LYS A 159 4.92 -6.02 -11.40
CA LYS A 159 5.49 -7.36 -11.56
C LYS A 159 4.76 -8.14 -12.66
N ASP A 160 3.43 -8.18 -12.61
CA ASP A 160 2.63 -8.88 -13.62
C ASP A 160 2.86 -8.30 -15.03
N ARG A 161 2.96 -6.97 -15.15
CA ARG A 161 3.30 -6.31 -16.44
C ARG A 161 4.70 -6.68 -16.93
N TYR A 162 5.68 -6.72 -16.03
CA TYR A 162 7.04 -7.15 -16.35
C TYR A 162 7.08 -8.60 -16.81
N GLU A 163 6.41 -9.52 -16.12
CA GLU A 163 6.36 -10.94 -16.51
C GLU A 163 5.66 -11.15 -17.87
N LEU A 164 4.59 -10.41 -18.15
CA LEU A 164 3.91 -10.45 -19.43
C LEU A 164 4.75 -9.88 -20.59
N SER A 165 5.55 -8.85 -20.35
CA SER A 165 6.45 -8.29 -21.38
C SER A 165 7.68 -9.18 -21.59
N ALA A 166 8.26 -9.73 -20.53
CA ALA A 166 9.37 -10.68 -20.61
C ALA A 166 8.98 -11.96 -21.36
N SER A 167 7.79 -12.52 -21.07
CA SER A 167 7.27 -13.70 -21.78
C SER A 167 6.98 -13.44 -23.26
N ARG A 168 6.46 -12.25 -23.62
CA ARG A 168 6.30 -11.85 -25.03
C ARG A 168 7.63 -11.81 -25.77
N LEU A 169 8.67 -11.22 -25.17
CA LEU A 169 10.00 -11.13 -25.78
C LEU A 169 10.63 -12.51 -25.97
N ALA A 170 10.47 -13.41 -24.99
CA ALA A 170 10.91 -14.80 -25.09
C ALA A 170 10.16 -15.57 -26.20
N GLY A 171 8.85 -15.35 -26.32
CA GLY A 171 8.02 -15.96 -27.37
C GLY A 171 8.38 -15.47 -28.78
N ASP A 172 8.68 -14.19 -28.95
CA ASP A 172 9.13 -13.62 -30.23
C ASP A 172 10.51 -14.13 -30.65
N ALA A 173 11.45 -14.23 -29.70
CA ALA A 173 12.76 -14.84 -29.94
C ALA A 173 12.64 -16.31 -30.37
N GLN A 174 11.73 -17.07 -29.76
CA GLN A 174 11.50 -18.47 -30.10
C GLN A 174 10.88 -18.63 -31.51
N ARG A 175 9.91 -17.78 -31.87
CA ARG A 175 9.30 -17.77 -33.22
C ARG A 175 10.30 -17.41 -34.31
N ARG A 176 11.25 -16.53 -34.01
CA ARG A 176 12.31 -16.13 -34.95
C ARG A 176 13.42 -17.18 -35.13
N SER A 177 13.65 -18.05 -34.13
CA SER A 177 14.60 -19.18 -34.26
C SER A 177 13.99 -20.44 -34.89
N GLY A 178 12.66 -20.55 -34.92
CA GLY A 178 11.94 -21.73 -35.42
C GLY A 178 11.62 -21.75 -36.92
N PHE A 179 12.13 -20.79 -37.71
CA PHE A 179 11.85 -20.69 -39.15
C PHE A 179 12.82 -21.50 -40.03
N GLY A 180 13.16 -22.71 -39.61
CA GLY A 180 14.00 -23.64 -40.37
C GLY A 180 13.45 -25.06 -40.27
N ASP A 181 12.91 -25.55 -41.39
CA ASP A 181 12.55 -26.93 -41.75
C ASP A 181 11.75 -27.79 -40.75
N ASP A 182 10.46 -28.02 -41.04
CA ASP A 182 9.87 -29.36 -41.21
C ASP A 182 8.32 -29.29 -41.21
N ASP A 183 7.73 -29.35 -42.40
CA ASP A 183 6.30 -29.18 -42.71
C ASP A 183 5.38 -30.21 -42.02
N ALA A 184 5.88 -31.42 -41.72
CA ALA A 184 5.11 -32.45 -41.00
C ALA A 184 5.15 -32.31 -39.47
N SER A 185 6.23 -31.76 -38.92
CA SER A 185 6.35 -31.48 -37.47
C SER A 185 5.64 -30.19 -37.09
N SER A 186 5.49 -29.27 -38.04
CA SER A 186 4.79 -27.99 -37.91
C SER A 186 3.33 -28.16 -37.50
N GLY A 187 2.57 -29.08 -38.11
CA GLY A 187 1.17 -29.33 -37.75
C GLY A 187 0.99 -29.83 -36.30
N VAL A 188 1.84 -30.75 -35.85
CA VAL A 188 1.82 -31.24 -34.45
C VAL A 188 2.24 -30.15 -33.48
N ARG A 189 3.23 -29.33 -33.84
CA ARG A 189 3.64 -28.15 -33.05
C ARG A 189 2.55 -27.10 -32.96
N ILE A 190 1.81 -26.84 -34.03
CA ILE A 190 0.66 -25.92 -34.04
C ILE A 190 -0.44 -26.44 -33.12
N LEU A 191 -0.77 -27.73 -33.18
CA LEU A 191 -1.76 -28.35 -32.30
C LEU A 191 -1.33 -28.32 -30.83
N MET A 192 -0.05 -28.54 -30.54
CA MET A 192 0.50 -28.39 -29.19
C MET A 192 0.46 -26.94 -28.69
N ASP A 193 0.73 -25.96 -29.56
CA ASP A 193 0.65 -24.52 -29.24
C ASP A 193 -0.83 -24.11 -29.00
N GLU A 194 -1.77 -24.64 -29.79
CA GLU A 194 -3.21 -24.47 -29.54
C GLU A 194 -3.63 -25.08 -28.21
N GLN A 195 -3.18 -26.30 -27.88
CA GLN A 195 -3.48 -26.93 -26.60
C GLN A 195 -2.92 -26.11 -25.41
N ALA A 196 -1.69 -25.60 -25.54
CA ALA A 196 -1.09 -24.72 -24.54
C ALA A 196 -1.85 -23.40 -24.41
N SER A 197 -2.29 -22.82 -25.52
CA SER A 197 -3.13 -21.61 -25.57
C SER A 197 -4.50 -21.83 -24.89
N ILE A 198 -5.13 -22.98 -25.12
CA ILE A 198 -6.40 -23.37 -24.47
C ILE A 198 -6.19 -23.53 -22.96
N GLN A 199 -5.13 -24.22 -22.52
CA GLN A 199 -4.82 -24.37 -21.10
C GLN A 199 -4.54 -23.03 -20.42
N HIS A 200 -3.79 -22.15 -21.09
CA HIS A 200 -3.53 -20.81 -20.59
C HIS A 200 -4.83 -19.99 -20.48
N THR A 201 -5.74 -20.11 -21.47
CA THR A 201 -7.05 -19.46 -21.45
C THR A 201 -7.93 -20.00 -20.31
N LEU A 202 -7.92 -21.31 -20.09
CA LEU A 202 -8.65 -21.95 -19.00
C LEU A 202 -8.17 -21.46 -17.63
N ASN A 203 -6.84 -21.39 -17.42
CA ASN A 203 -6.27 -20.84 -16.20
C ASN A 203 -6.63 -19.36 -16.00
N ARG A 204 -6.66 -18.56 -17.07
CA ARG A 204 -7.08 -17.16 -17.02
C ARG A 204 -8.55 -17.01 -16.67
N VAL A 205 -9.43 -17.85 -17.23
CA VAL A 205 -10.86 -17.87 -16.91
C VAL A 205 -11.08 -18.27 -15.45
N ASN A 206 -10.35 -19.27 -14.95
CA ASN A 206 -10.40 -19.66 -13.54
C ASN A 206 -9.97 -18.50 -12.62
N GLY A 207 -8.90 -17.79 -12.97
CA GLY A 207 -8.48 -16.59 -12.22
C GLY A 207 -9.52 -15.46 -12.25
N LEU A 208 -10.21 -15.26 -13.39
CA LEU A 208 -11.33 -14.31 -13.47
C LEU A 208 -12.53 -14.76 -12.63
N LEU A 209 -12.80 -16.07 -12.56
CA LEU A 209 -13.87 -16.62 -11.72
C LEU A 209 -13.56 -16.39 -10.24
N GLU A 210 -12.34 -16.70 -9.80
CA GLU A 210 -11.90 -16.46 -8.42
C GLU A 210 -11.95 -14.96 -8.06
N GLN A 211 -11.53 -14.10 -8.99
CA GLN A 211 -11.65 -12.65 -8.80
C GLN A 211 -13.12 -12.19 -8.74
N ALA A 212 -14.01 -12.78 -9.54
CA ALA A 212 -15.43 -12.47 -9.52
C ALA A 212 -16.09 -12.93 -8.21
N GLU A 213 -15.75 -14.12 -7.71
CA GLU A 213 -16.20 -14.61 -6.39
C GLU A 213 -15.71 -13.70 -5.26
N GLY A 214 -14.43 -13.33 -5.26
CA GLY A 214 -13.88 -12.37 -4.29
C GLY A 214 -14.56 -11.00 -4.36
N THR A 215 -14.96 -10.56 -5.56
CA THR A 215 -15.72 -9.30 -5.73
C THR A 215 -17.15 -9.44 -5.20
N ARG A 216 -17.81 -10.57 -5.44
CA ARG A 216 -19.14 -10.88 -4.90
C ARG A 216 -19.14 -10.85 -3.38
N ASP A 217 -18.14 -11.47 -2.75
CA ASP A 217 -18.03 -11.53 -1.29
C ASP A 217 -17.73 -10.15 -0.70
N ARG A 218 -16.91 -9.32 -1.37
CA ARG A 218 -16.69 -7.92 -1.00
C ARG A 218 -17.98 -7.09 -1.08
N LEU A 219 -18.77 -7.24 -2.15
CA LEU A 219 -20.06 -6.55 -2.30
C LEU A 219 -21.05 -7.00 -1.22
N ARG A 220 -21.04 -8.27 -0.83
CA ARG A 220 -21.84 -8.80 0.27
C ARG A 220 -21.43 -8.18 1.61
N MET A 221 -20.14 -8.13 1.93
CA MET A 221 -19.63 -7.47 3.13
C MET A 221 -19.95 -5.97 3.12
N GLN A 222 -19.86 -5.29 1.97
CA GLN A 222 -20.27 -3.89 1.86
C GLN A 222 -21.75 -3.71 2.16
N ARG A 223 -22.62 -4.60 1.67
CA ARG A 223 -24.05 -4.58 1.98
C ARG A 223 -24.33 -4.76 3.47
N GLU A 224 -23.64 -5.68 4.13
CA GLU A 224 -23.77 -5.87 5.58
C GLU A 224 -23.35 -4.60 6.35
N ARG A 225 -22.26 -3.95 5.93
CA ARG A 225 -21.84 -2.66 6.51
C ARG A 225 -22.85 -1.53 6.25
N PHE A 226 -23.46 -1.47 5.06
CA PHE A 226 -24.51 -0.48 4.79
C PHE A 226 -25.73 -0.70 5.68
N ASN A 227 -26.14 -1.95 5.90
CA ASN A 227 -27.21 -2.26 6.84
C ASN A 227 -26.85 -1.81 8.26
N GLU A 228 -25.63 -2.08 8.72
CA GLU A 228 -25.16 -1.63 10.04
C GLU A 228 -25.15 -0.10 10.16
N ILE A 229 -24.77 0.61 9.09
CA ILE A 229 -24.82 2.08 9.04
C ILE A 229 -26.27 2.56 9.05
N SER A 230 -27.17 1.93 8.28
CA SER A 230 -28.59 2.24 8.28
C SER A 230 -29.22 2.06 9.66
N ASP A 231 -28.88 0.98 10.38
CA ASP A 231 -29.35 0.74 11.75
C ASP A 231 -28.84 1.80 12.73
N LYS A 232 -27.55 2.18 12.62
CA LYS A 232 -26.99 3.30 13.40
C LYS A 232 -27.65 4.63 13.07
N LEU A 233 -27.94 4.89 11.79
CA LEU A 233 -28.64 6.10 11.35
C LEU A 233 -30.07 6.15 11.86
N LEU A 234 -30.78 5.01 11.90
CA LEU A 234 -32.12 4.91 12.51
C LEU A 234 -32.04 5.23 14.01
N HIS A 235 -31.08 4.67 14.73
CA HIS A 235 -30.86 5.00 16.15
C HIS A 235 -30.49 6.48 16.39
N ILE A 236 -29.76 7.11 15.46
CA ILE A 236 -29.49 8.55 15.52
C ILE A 236 -30.77 9.34 15.22
N ALA A 237 -31.56 8.93 14.23
CA ALA A 237 -32.84 9.55 13.89
C ALA A 237 -33.84 9.50 15.05
N GLU A 238 -33.85 8.42 15.83
CA GLU A 238 -34.62 8.32 17.08
C GLU A 238 -34.16 9.31 18.15
N ARG A 239 -32.87 9.68 18.17
CA ARG A 239 -32.28 10.63 19.14
C ARG A 239 -32.34 12.09 18.70
N ILE A 240 -32.44 12.38 17.41
CA ILE A 240 -32.59 13.75 16.87
C ILE A 240 -33.76 14.52 17.54
N PRO A 241 -34.99 13.98 17.71
CA PRO A 241 -36.07 14.71 18.38
C PRO A 241 -35.77 14.98 19.86
N PHE A 242 -35.02 14.10 20.54
CA PHE A 242 -34.57 14.33 21.91
C PHE A 242 -33.57 15.49 21.98
N VAL A 243 -32.61 15.54 21.05
CA VAL A 243 -31.65 16.65 20.94
C VAL A 243 -32.36 17.98 20.66
N GLN A 244 -33.35 17.99 19.76
CA GLN A 244 -34.16 19.18 19.49
C GLN A 244 -34.95 19.64 20.72
N ASN A 245 -35.49 18.71 21.52
CA ASN A 245 -36.19 19.04 22.76
C ASN A 245 -35.24 19.64 23.81
N VAL A 246 -34.01 19.13 23.95
CA VAL A 246 -33.00 19.69 24.86
C VAL A 246 -32.55 21.08 24.38
N LEU A 247 -32.29 21.25 23.09
CA LEU A 247 -31.88 22.53 22.51
C LEU A 247 -32.97 23.60 22.68
N ARG A 248 -34.24 23.23 22.46
CA ARG A 248 -35.39 24.11 22.68
C ARG A 248 -35.55 24.49 24.16
N ARG A 249 -35.33 23.56 25.10
CA ARG A 249 -35.35 23.88 26.55
C ARG A 249 -34.27 24.88 26.94
N ILE A 250 -33.07 24.77 26.36
CA ILE A 250 -31.98 25.71 26.58
C ILE A 250 -32.33 27.11 26.04
N ASP A 251 -32.86 27.21 24.82
CA ASP A 251 -33.23 28.50 24.22
C ASP A 251 -34.37 29.19 24.99
N VAL A 252 -35.37 28.43 25.47
CA VAL A 252 -36.47 28.96 26.29
C VAL A 252 -35.96 29.51 27.63
N ARG A 253 -35.00 28.84 28.28
CA ARG A 253 -34.41 29.34 29.53
C ARG A 253 -33.66 30.66 29.30
N ARG A 254 -32.84 30.74 28.26
CA ARG A 254 -32.10 31.95 27.89
C ARG A 254 -33.03 33.12 27.55
N ARG A 255 -34.12 32.87 26.82
CA ARG A 255 -35.14 33.90 26.52
C ARG A 255 -35.83 34.41 27.77
N ARG A 256 -36.16 33.54 28.73
CA ARG A 256 -36.77 33.96 30.01
C ARG A 256 -35.84 34.85 30.81
N GLU A 257 -34.55 34.53 30.89
CA GLU A 257 -33.55 35.33 31.62
C GLU A 257 -33.39 36.73 30.99
N VAL A 258 -33.35 36.83 29.66
CA VAL A 258 -33.29 38.13 28.95
C VAL A 258 -34.55 38.96 29.15
N VAL A 259 -35.73 38.33 29.09
CA VAL A 259 -37.01 39.04 29.32
C VAL A 259 -37.04 39.63 30.72
N VAL A 260 -36.73 38.85 31.76
CA VAL A 260 -36.69 39.33 33.15
C VAL A 260 -35.73 40.51 33.31
N LEU A 261 -34.52 40.40 32.77
CA LEU A 261 -33.53 41.48 32.84
C LEU A 261 -34.01 42.76 32.14
N SER A 262 -34.61 42.64 30.95
CA SER A 262 -35.13 43.77 30.20
C SER A 262 -36.29 44.48 30.91
N THR A 263 -37.16 43.73 31.60
CA THR A 263 -38.27 44.28 32.38
C THR A 263 -37.75 45.08 33.57
N ILE A 264 -36.74 44.56 34.28
CA ILE A 264 -36.12 45.26 35.42
C ILE A 264 -35.45 46.56 34.96
N MET A 265 -34.68 46.52 33.87
CA MET A 265 -33.99 47.70 33.34
C MET A 265 -34.98 48.76 32.83
N SER A 266 -36.03 48.36 32.12
CA SER A 266 -37.08 49.26 31.65
C SER A 266 -37.84 49.89 32.81
N SER A 267 -38.20 49.10 33.83
CA SER A 267 -38.84 49.57 35.07
C SER A 267 -37.99 50.63 35.78
N LEU A 268 -36.69 50.37 35.92
CA LEU A 268 -35.78 51.27 36.62
C LEU A 268 -35.60 52.60 35.86
N MET A 269 -35.45 52.53 34.54
CA MET A 269 -35.41 53.72 33.67
C MET A 269 -36.69 54.54 33.74
N PHE A 270 -37.85 53.89 33.69
CA PHE A 270 -39.15 54.57 33.76
C PHE A 270 -39.33 55.29 35.10
N MET A 271 -38.99 54.64 36.22
CA MET A 271 -39.09 55.26 37.54
C MET A 271 -38.16 56.47 37.69
N LEU A 272 -36.94 56.39 37.12
CA LEU A 272 -35.98 57.49 37.13
C LEU A 272 -36.52 58.71 36.37
N VAL A 273 -37.07 58.51 35.16
CA VAL A 273 -37.66 59.59 34.35
C VAL A 273 -38.88 60.22 35.01
N PHE A 274 -39.68 59.45 35.76
CA PHE A 274 -40.87 59.99 36.43
C PHE A 274 -40.53 60.75 37.73
N PHE A 275 -39.46 60.34 38.42
CA PHE A 275 -39.04 60.97 39.67
C PHE A 275 -38.18 62.23 39.47
N MET A 276 -37.49 62.33 38.32
CA MET A 276 -36.68 63.49 37.95
C MET A 276 -37.54 64.59 37.31
#